data_AF-A0A126REE1-F1
#
_entry.id   AF-A0A126REE1-F1
#
_cell.length_a   1.000
_cell.length_b   1.000
_cell.length_c   1.000
_cell.angle_alpha   90.00
_cell.angle_beta   90.00
_cell.angle_gamma   90.00
#
_symmetry.space_group_name_H-M   'P 1'
#
loop_
_entity.id
_entity.type
_entity.pdbx_description
1 polymer ?
#
loop_
_entity_poly.entity_id
_entity_poly.type
_entity_poly.pdbx_seq_one_letter_code
_entity_poly.pdbx_strand_id
1 'polypeptide(L)'
;MLEPDDETILRDFVPLIRCMMDRKDIPQRKLAALTGISKTRLGLLLHSDPTKRSPMTVDELQIILHALGTDIVAAYVRIKASGTIPQPLIERHDVLFTMICDAFVDMPEGLIVLLEELEGIDGSEVRPEWAVPVRRAVVRKLLDEVSAKLARRARLAESDDFRI
;
A
#
# COMPACT_ATOMS: atom_id res chain seq x y z
N MET A 1 -15.78 6.20 16.24
CA MET A 1 -16.74 5.20 15.74
C MET A 1 -16.88 5.50 14.27
N LEU A 2 -16.41 4.62 13.39
CA LEU A 2 -16.65 4.74 11.95
C LEU A 2 -18.08 4.24 11.71
N GLU A 3 -18.85 4.92 10.85
CA GLU A 3 -20.21 4.49 10.51
C GLU A 3 -20.17 3.10 9.85
N PRO A 4 -21.18 2.23 10.02
CA PRO A 4 -21.18 0.86 9.48
C PRO A 4 -20.99 0.78 7.95
N ASP A 5 -21.36 1.84 7.23
CA ASP A 5 -21.12 1.95 5.78
C ASP A 5 -19.63 2.17 5.44
N ASP A 6 -18.86 2.85 6.30
CA ASP A 6 -17.41 3.07 6.09
C ASP A 6 -16.62 1.77 6.21
N GLU A 7 -17.03 0.85 7.11
CA GLU A 7 -16.33 -0.42 7.30
C GLU A 7 -16.54 -1.39 6.14
N THR A 8 -17.71 -1.29 5.48
CA THR A 8 -18.04 -2.10 4.31
C THR A 8 -17.31 -1.57 3.06
N ILE A 9 -17.17 -0.24 2.93
CA ILE A 9 -16.34 0.40 1.90
C ILE A 9 -14.86 0.05 2.08
N LEU A 10 -14.36 -0.02 3.33
CA LEU A 10 -12.97 -0.38 3.65
C LEU A 10 -12.60 -1.82 3.26
N ARG A 11 -13.58 -2.68 2.94
CA ARG A 11 -13.36 -4.09 2.58
C ARG A 11 -13.63 -4.39 1.10
N ASP A 12 -14.14 -3.44 0.32
CA ASP A 12 -14.39 -3.65 -1.12
C ASP A 12 -13.18 -3.25 -1.97
N PHE A 13 -12.38 -4.25 -2.36
CA PHE A 13 -11.21 -4.06 -3.22
C PHE A 13 -11.56 -3.96 -4.71
N VAL A 14 -12.80 -4.32 -5.12
CA VAL A 14 -13.14 -4.45 -6.53
C VAL A 14 -13.07 -3.12 -7.29
N PRO A 15 -13.55 -1.97 -6.76
CA PRO A 15 -13.39 -0.67 -7.42
C PRO A 15 -11.92 -0.33 -7.67
N LEU A 16 -11.04 -0.59 -6.69
CA LEU A 16 -9.60 -0.38 -6.83
C LEU A 16 -9.01 -1.30 -7.92
N ILE A 17 -9.33 -2.60 -7.87
CA ILE A 17 -8.86 -3.59 -8.85
C ILE A 17 -9.24 -3.17 -10.26
N ARG A 18 -10.51 -2.77 -10.48
CA ARG A 18 -10.99 -2.32 -11.79
C ARG A 18 -10.29 -1.05 -12.26
N CYS A 19 -10.11 -0.07 -11.37
CA CYS A 19 -9.34 1.14 -11.67
C CYS A 19 -7.90 0.81 -12.09
N MET A 20 -7.23 -0.11 -11.39
CA MET A 20 -5.88 -0.57 -11.74
C MET A 20 -5.85 -1.29 -13.08
N MET A 21 -6.84 -2.13 -13.38
CA MET A 21 -6.98 -2.80 -14.68
C MET A 21 -7.11 -1.79 -15.82
N ASP A 22 -7.99 -0.81 -15.67
CA ASP A 22 -8.22 0.23 -16.69
C ASP A 22 -6.94 1.05 -16.93
N ARG A 23 -6.24 1.44 -15.85
CA ARG A 23 -5.00 2.23 -15.95
C ARG A 23 -3.83 1.47 -16.57
N LYS A 24 -3.75 0.15 -16.36
CA LYS A 24 -2.68 -0.71 -16.89
C LYS A 24 -3.02 -1.33 -18.24
N ASP A 25 -4.18 -1.00 -18.81
CA ASP A 25 -4.74 -1.62 -20.00
C ASP A 25 -4.71 -3.16 -19.91
N ILE A 26 -5.21 -3.68 -18.77
CA ILE A 26 -5.30 -5.11 -18.49
C ILE A 26 -6.76 -5.53 -18.60
N PRO A 27 -7.20 -6.03 -19.78
CA PRO A 27 -8.54 -6.59 -19.91
C PRO A 27 -8.67 -7.88 -19.08
N GLN A 28 -9.90 -8.26 -18.71
CA GLN A 28 -10.16 -9.49 -17.94
C GLN A 28 -9.53 -10.75 -18.54
N ARG A 29 -9.43 -10.84 -19.87
CA ARG A 29 -8.76 -11.97 -20.54
C ARG A 29 -7.25 -12.03 -20.23
N LYS A 30 -6.59 -10.87 -20.18
CA LYS A 30 -5.17 -10.76 -19.82
C LYS A 30 -4.98 -11.05 -18.34
N LEU A 31 -5.86 -10.52 -17.48
CA LEU A 31 -5.83 -10.83 -16.05
C LEU A 31 -5.99 -12.33 -15.79
N ALA A 32 -6.91 -13.00 -16.49
CA ALA A 32 -7.09 -14.46 -16.39
C ALA A 32 -5.80 -15.24 -16.70
N ALA A 33 -5.07 -14.80 -17.72
CA ALA A 33 -3.79 -15.42 -18.09
C ALA A 33 -2.69 -15.16 -17.03
N LEU A 34 -2.70 -14.00 -16.38
CA LEU A 34 -1.71 -13.64 -15.34
C LEU A 34 -1.98 -14.34 -14.00
N THR A 35 -3.26 -14.56 -13.66
CA THR A 35 -3.66 -15.09 -12.35
C THR A 35 -3.93 -16.59 -12.35
N GLY A 36 -4.16 -17.19 -13.52
CA GLY A 36 -4.68 -18.56 -13.64
C GLY A 36 -6.16 -18.69 -13.26
N ILE A 37 -6.82 -17.61 -12.83
CA ILE A 37 -8.26 -17.60 -12.52
C ILE A 37 -9.04 -17.49 -13.83
N SER A 38 -10.04 -18.37 -14.02
CA SER A 38 -10.81 -18.38 -15.26
C SER A 38 -11.50 -17.03 -15.53
N LYS A 39 -11.64 -16.67 -16.82
CA LYS A 39 -12.34 -15.43 -17.22
C LYS A 39 -13.76 -15.37 -16.65
N THR A 40 -14.48 -16.49 -16.62
CA THR A 40 -15.82 -16.58 -16.03
C THR A 40 -15.79 -16.28 -14.53
N ARG A 41 -14.84 -16.86 -13.79
CA ARG A 41 -14.69 -16.58 -12.36
C ARG A 41 -14.32 -15.12 -12.11
N LEU A 42 -13.35 -14.56 -12.85
CA LEU A 42 -13.02 -13.13 -12.76
C LEU A 42 -14.20 -12.22 -13.10
N GLY A 43 -15.04 -12.61 -14.06
CA GLY A 43 -16.27 -11.88 -14.40
C GLY A 43 -17.26 -11.80 -13.24
N LEU A 44 -17.42 -12.90 -12.49
CA LEU A 44 -18.26 -12.97 -11.30
C LEU A 44 -17.64 -12.25 -10.11
N LEU A 45 -16.33 -12.33 -9.92
CA LEU A 45 -15.62 -11.67 -8.82
C LEU A 45 -15.59 -10.15 -8.98
N LEU A 46 -15.30 -9.67 -10.19
CA LEU A 46 -15.04 -8.26 -10.50
C LEU A 46 -16.22 -7.55 -11.17
N HIS A 47 -17.42 -8.11 -11.01
CA HIS A 47 -18.64 -7.55 -11.57
C HIS A 47 -18.83 -6.09 -11.11
N SER A 48 -19.35 -5.20 -11.96
CA SER A 48 -19.53 -3.77 -11.62
C SER A 48 -20.53 -3.61 -10.49
N ASP A 49 -21.70 -4.24 -10.67
CA ASP A 49 -22.76 -4.32 -9.68
C ASP A 49 -22.33 -5.20 -8.48
N PRO A 50 -22.21 -4.63 -7.27
CA PRO A 50 -21.83 -5.38 -6.07
C PRO A 50 -22.77 -6.53 -5.73
N THR A 51 -24.06 -6.39 -6.04
CA THR A 51 -25.08 -7.41 -5.71
C THR A 51 -24.97 -8.67 -6.57
N LYS A 52 -24.25 -8.57 -7.71
CA LYS A 52 -24.00 -9.67 -8.63
C LYS A 52 -22.61 -10.29 -8.45
N ARG A 53 -21.82 -9.77 -7.51
CA ARG A 53 -20.48 -10.30 -7.24
C ARG A 53 -20.57 -11.62 -6.49
N SER A 54 -19.78 -12.59 -6.93
CA SER A 54 -19.51 -13.76 -6.11
C SER A 54 -18.51 -13.43 -5.01
N PRO A 55 -18.57 -14.09 -3.83
CA PRO A 55 -17.55 -13.95 -2.80
C PRO A 55 -16.15 -14.26 -3.35
N MET A 56 -15.20 -13.41 -3.01
CA MET A 56 -13.78 -13.55 -3.34
C MET A 56 -13.03 -14.13 -2.16
N THR A 57 -12.19 -15.15 -2.38
CA THR A 57 -11.30 -15.64 -1.32
C THR A 57 -10.10 -14.70 -1.13
N VAL A 58 -9.43 -14.81 0.02
CA VAL A 58 -8.19 -14.04 0.27
C VAL A 58 -7.10 -14.42 -0.74
N ASP A 59 -6.96 -15.70 -1.08
CA ASP A 59 -5.99 -16.16 -2.08
C ASP A 59 -6.28 -15.59 -3.47
N GLU A 60 -7.56 -15.58 -3.90
CA GLU A 60 -7.98 -14.96 -5.15
C GLU A 60 -7.65 -13.46 -5.16
N LEU A 61 -7.93 -12.76 -4.06
CA LEU A 61 -7.59 -11.35 -3.90
C LEU A 61 -6.08 -11.12 -4.01
N GLN A 62 -5.26 -11.87 -3.27
CA GLN A 62 -3.81 -11.74 -3.28
C GLN A 62 -3.22 -11.99 -4.67
N ILE A 63 -3.65 -13.05 -5.36
CA ILE A 63 -3.20 -13.37 -6.71
C ILE A 63 -3.57 -12.24 -7.68
N ILE A 64 -4.80 -11.71 -7.61
CA ILE A 64 -5.25 -10.60 -8.47
C ILE A 64 -4.43 -9.34 -8.20
N LEU A 65 -4.25 -8.96 -6.94
CA LEU A 65 -3.47 -7.77 -6.57
C LEU A 65 -2.02 -7.92 -7.01
N HIS A 66 -1.41 -9.08 -6.79
CA HIS A 66 -0.03 -9.34 -7.20
C HIS A 66 0.15 -9.27 -8.71
N ALA A 67 -0.78 -9.85 -9.49
CA ALA A 67 -0.80 -9.73 -10.95
C ALA A 67 -0.95 -8.27 -11.44
N LEU A 68 -1.56 -7.41 -10.61
CA LEU A 68 -1.67 -5.97 -10.84
C LEU A 68 -0.49 -5.17 -10.27
N GLY A 69 0.50 -5.83 -9.67
CA GLY A 69 1.73 -5.24 -9.15
C GLY A 69 1.54 -4.49 -7.82
N THR A 70 0.67 -4.99 -6.94
CA THR A 70 0.50 -4.49 -5.57
C THR A 70 0.26 -5.67 -4.63
N ASP A 71 0.43 -5.47 -3.33
CA ASP A 71 -0.02 -6.40 -2.29
C ASP A 71 -1.30 -5.90 -1.59
N ILE A 72 -1.83 -6.73 -0.68
CA ILE A 72 -3.07 -6.46 0.06
C ILE A 72 -2.94 -5.30 1.05
N VAL A 73 -1.77 -5.09 1.65
CA VAL A 73 -1.50 -4.01 2.60
C VAL A 73 -1.48 -2.68 1.84
N ALA A 74 -0.72 -2.59 0.75
CA ALA A 74 -0.68 -1.41 -0.11
C ALA A 74 -2.06 -1.06 -0.68
N ALA A 75 -2.81 -2.07 -1.13
CA ALA A 75 -4.18 -1.88 -1.61
C ALA A 75 -5.12 -1.34 -0.51
N TYR A 76 -5.05 -1.90 0.70
CA TYR A 76 -5.85 -1.46 1.84
C TYR A 76 -5.53 -0.01 2.25
N VAL A 77 -4.24 0.33 2.36
CA VAL A 77 -3.79 1.69 2.67
C VAL A 77 -4.33 2.68 1.63
N ARG A 78 -4.35 2.30 0.35
CA ARG A 78 -4.88 3.14 -0.73
C ARG A 78 -6.39 3.36 -0.62
N ILE A 79 -7.17 2.32 -0.32
CA ILE A 79 -8.62 2.44 -0.07
C ILE A 79 -8.87 3.34 1.14
N LYS A 80 -8.08 3.22 2.20
CA LYS A 80 -8.20 4.08 3.37
C LYS A 80 -7.81 5.53 3.07
N ALA A 81 -6.80 5.74 2.23
CA ALA A 81 -6.35 7.06 1.84
C ALA A 81 -7.35 7.80 0.94
N SER A 82 -8.13 7.11 0.11
CA SER A 82 -9.08 7.73 -0.82
C SER A 82 -10.21 8.50 -0.12
N GLY A 83 -10.52 8.17 1.14
CA GLY A 83 -11.44 8.95 1.97
C GLY A 83 -10.89 10.29 2.47
N THR A 84 -9.59 10.54 2.34
CA THR A 84 -8.93 11.75 2.88
C THR A 84 -8.09 12.50 1.84
N ILE A 85 -7.56 11.79 0.84
CA ILE A 85 -6.61 12.31 -0.14
C ILE A 85 -7.26 12.22 -1.53
N PRO A 86 -7.26 13.30 -2.33
CA PRO A 86 -7.79 13.26 -3.69
C PRO A 86 -7.10 12.20 -4.55
N GLN A 87 -7.89 11.45 -5.32
CA GLN A 87 -7.40 10.36 -6.15
C GLN A 87 -6.20 10.74 -7.05
N PRO A 88 -6.17 11.87 -7.76
CA PRO A 88 -5.01 12.24 -8.59
C PRO A 88 -3.72 12.39 -7.79
N LEU A 89 -3.81 12.78 -6.52
CA LEU A 89 -2.65 12.92 -5.64
C LEU A 89 -2.15 11.55 -5.16
N ILE A 90 -3.06 10.63 -4.84
CA ILE A 90 -2.73 9.23 -4.53
C ILE A 90 -2.01 8.60 -5.72
N GLU A 91 -2.53 8.80 -6.93
CA GLU A 91 -1.99 8.23 -8.16
C GLU A 91 -0.59 8.74 -8.50
N ARG A 92 -0.33 10.04 -8.33
CA ARG A 92 1.00 10.63 -8.54
C ARG A 92 2.04 10.04 -7.60
N HIS A 93 1.63 9.58 -6.42
CA HIS A 93 2.52 9.11 -5.37
C HIS A 93 2.41 7.59 -5.16
N ASP A 94 1.97 6.82 -6.15
CA ASP A 94 1.75 5.37 -6.00
C ASP A 94 3.02 4.64 -5.52
N VAL A 95 4.18 5.02 -6.07
CA VAL A 95 5.48 4.50 -5.66
C VAL A 95 5.79 4.77 -4.19
N LEU A 96 5.36 5.92 -3.65
CA LEU A 96 5.52 6.24 -2.24
C LEU A 96 4.68 5.32 -1.36
N PHE A 97 3.42 5.04 -1.76
CA PHE A 97 2.56 4.12 -1.02
C PHE A 97 3.15 2.71 -0.98
N THR A 98 3.59 2.18 -2.14
CA THR A 98 4.25 0.87 -2.21
C THR A 98 5.52 0.83 -1.35
N MET A 99 6.42 1.80 -1.53
CA MET A 99 7.67 1.86 -0.76
C MET A 99 7.44 1.93 0.76
N ILE A 100 6.44 2.71 1.20
CA ILE A 100 6.08 2.78 2.62
C ILE A 100 5.53 1.42 3.08
N CYS A 101 4.62 0.80 2.33
CA CYS A 101 4.08 -0.49 2.75
C CYS A 101 5.18 -1.54 2.86
N ASP A 102 6.05 -1.66 1.85
CA ASP A 102 7.20 -2.57 1.86
C ASP A 102 8.10 -2.33 3.08
N ALA A 103 8.47 -1.07 3.36
CA ALA A 103 9.34 -0.74 4.49
C ALA A 103 8.72 -1.06 5.86
N PHE A 104 7.40 -1.05 5.96
CA PHE A 104 6.68 -1.31 7.20
C PHE A 104 6.25 -2.77 7.36
N VAL A 105 6.33 -3.62 6.33
CA VAL A 105 6.08 -5.06 6.46
C VAL A 105 7.14 -5.71 7.35
N ASP A 106 8.41 -5.35 7.19
CA ASP A 106 9.53 -5.95 7.94
C ASP A 106 9.86 -5.21 9.25
N MET A 107 9.35 -3.98 9.41
CA MET A 107 9.66 -3.14 10.57
C MET A 107 9.24 -3.76 11.92
N PRO A 108 8.07 -4.41 12.06
CA PRO A 108 7.66 -5.00 13.34
C PRO A 108 8.64 -6.04 13.86
N GLU A 109 9.16 -6.91 12.99
CA GLU A 109 10.14 -7.93 13.37
C GLU A 109 11.43 -7.29 13.87
N GLY A 110 11.99 -6.34 13.12
CA GLY A 110 13.20 -5.64 13.53
C GLY A 110 13.03 -4.85 14.83
N LEU A 111 11.85 -4.28 15.07
CA LEU A 111 11.55 -3.59 16.33
C LEU A 111 11.45 -4.56 17.51
N ILE A 112 10.86 -5.74 17.34
CA ILE A 112 10.78 -6.74 18.41
C ILE A 112 12.19 -7.18 18.83
N VAL A 113 13.05 -7.52 17.86
CA VAL A 113 14.44 -7.92 18.15
C VAL A 113 15.19 -6.82 18.91
N LEU A 114 15.08 -5.57 18.47
CA LEU A 114 15.72 -4.44 19.15
C LEU A 114 15.16 -4.18 20.55
N LEU A 115 13.87 -4.42 20.78
CA LEU A 115 13.26 -4.29 22.11
C LEU A 115 13.72 -5.40 23.05
N GLU A 116 13.92 -6.62 22.56
CA GLU A 116 14.49 -7.73 23.35
C GLU A 116 15.96 -7.46 23.74
N GLU A 117 16.72 -6.76 22.89
CA GLU A 117 18.11 -6.36 23.18
C GLU A 117 18.21 -5.24 24.24
N LEU A 118 17.15 -4.44 24.41
CA LEU A 118 17.08 -3.45 25.48
C LEU A 118 16.76 -4.15 26.80
N GLU A 119 17.77 -4.42 27.62
CA GLU A 119 17.60 -4.99 28.95
C GLU A 119 16.46 -4.29 29.72
N GLY A 120 15.39 -5.03 30.01
CA GLY A 120 14.27 -4.57 30.82
C GLY A 120 13.00 -4.14 30.06
N ILE A 121 12.87 -4.43 28.77
CA ILE A 121 11.59 -4.30 28.04
C ILE A 121 11.09 -5.70 27.65
N ASP A 122 10.15 -6.27 28.42
CA ASP A 122 9.56 -7.59 28.10
C ASP A 122 8.37 -7.50 27.12
N GLY A 123 8.16 -6.32 26.55
CA GLY A 123 7.06 -6.01 25.64
C GLY A 123 5.77 -5.62 26.37
N SER A 124 5.67 -5.85 27.69
CA SER A 124 4.52 -5.42 28.49
C SER A 124 4.47 -3.91 28.73
N GLU A 125 5.53 -3.14 28.43
CA GLU A 125 5.52 -1.68 28.48
C GLU A 125 4.97 -1.01 27.23
N VAL A 126 4.85 -1.72 26.10
CA VAL A 126 4.34 -1.13 24.86
C VAL A 126 2.86 -0.79 25.02
N ARG A 127 2.52 0.50 24.88
CA ARG A 127 1.15 1.01 25.04
C ARG A 127 0.56 1.43 23.68
N PRO A 128 -0.73 1.16 23.40
CA PRO A 128 -1.39 1.60 22.17
C PRO A 128 -1.32 3.12 21.93
N GLU A 129 -1.27 3.92 23.00
CA GLU A 129 -1.13 5.38 22.93
C GLU A 129 0.17 5.85 22.26
N TRP A 130 1.21 5.01 22.22
CA TRP A 130 2.48 5.33 21.54
C TRP A 130 2.35 5.37 20.02
N ALA A 131 1.29 4.81 19.45
CA ALA A 131 1.08 4.76 18.00
C ALA A 131 1.13 6.16 17.34
N VAL A 132 0.61 7.19 18.01
CA VAL A 132 0.60 8.57 17.47
C VAL A 132 2.01 9.20 17.51
N PRO A 133 2.71 9.23 18.65
CA PRO A 133 4.11 9.67 18.71
C PRO A 133 5.03 8.92 17.74
N VAL A 134 4.95 7.59 17.70
CA VAL A 134 5.78 6.74 16.81
C VAL A 134 5.53 7.12 15.35
N ARG A 135 4.26 7.23 14.93
CA ARG A 135 3.92 7.64 13.56
C ARG A 135 4.53 9.00 13.21
N ARG A 136 4.47 10.00 14.10
CA ARG A 136 5.08 11.32 13.85
C ARG A 136 6.59 11.23 13.71
N ALA A 137 7.25 10.43 14.55
CA ALA A 137 8.69 10.24 14.51
C ALA A 137 9.13 9.60 13.18
N VAL A 138 8.43 8.56 12.74
CA VAL A 138 8.74 7.88 11.46
C VAL A 138 8.53 8.81 10.27
N VAL A 139 7.42 9.55 10.22
CA VAL A 139 7.16 10.52 9.13
C VAL A 139 8.26 11.57 9.04
N ARG A 140 8.70 12.12 10.18
CA ARG A 140 9.78 13.11 10.22
C ARG A 140 11.10 12.52 9.72
N LYS A 141 11.46 11.33 10.21
CA LYS A 141 12.70 10.64 9.78
C LYS A 141 12.70 10.34 8.28
N LEU A 142 11.58 9.88 7.73
CA LEU A 142 11.44 9.66 6.28
C LEU A 142 11.62 10.94 5.47
N LEU A 143 11.04 12.06 5.93
CA LEU A 143 11.21 13.36 5.28
C LEU A 143 12.67 13.82 5.29
N ASP A 144 13.37 13.64 6.41
CA ASP A 144 14.78 14.00 6.55
C ASP A 144 15.66 13.17 5.59
N GLU A 145 15.44 11.86 5.51
CA GLU A 145 16.18 10.96 4.62
C GLU A 145 15.94 11.27 3.13
N VAL A 146 14.70 11.56 2.74
CA VAL A 146 14.38 11.95 1.36
C VAL A 146 15.02 13.30 1.03
N SER A 147 14.95 14.27 1.93
CA SER A 147 15.56 15.60 1.76
C SER A 147 17.07 15.49 1.61
N ALA A 148 17.73 14.65 2.42
CA ALA A 148 19.16 14.39 2.32
C ALA A 148 19.55 13.77 0.97
N LYS A 149 18.75 12.82 0.45
CA LYS A 149 18.96 12.22 -0.88
C LYS A 149 18.80 13.25 -2.01
N LEU A 150 17.81 14.14 -1.93
CA LEU A 150 17.61 15.22 -2.91
C LEU A 150 18.76 16.23 -2.88
N ALA A 151 19.18 16.66 -1.69
CA ALA A 151 20.31 17.58 -1.52
C ALA A 151 21.64 16.96 -2.01
N ARG A 152 21.81 15.65 -1.87
CA ARG A 152 22.96 14.94 -2.46
C ARG A 152 22.92 14.93 -4.00
N ARG A 153 21.74 14.68 -4.60
CA ARG A 153 21.58 14.70 -6.06
C ARG A 153 21.85 16.09 -6.66
N ALA A 154 21.35 17.14 -6.03
CA ALA A 154 21.58 18.52 -6.48
C ALA A 154 23.08 18.86 -6.52
N ARG A 155 23.82 18.53 -5.45
CA ARG A 155 25.29 18.72 -5.39
C ARG A 155 26.06 17.96 -6.47
N LEU A 156 25.63 16.74 -6.81
CA LEU A 156 26.28 15.95 -7.85
C LEU A 156 26.00 16.52 -9.26
N ALA A 157 24.77 16.98 -9.51
CA ALA A 157 24.41 17.61 -10.78
C ALA A 157 25.18 18.92 -11.01
N GLU A 158 25.34 19.75 -9.97
CA GLU A 158 26.19 20.95 -10.03
C GLU A 158 27.65 20.58 -10.33
N SER A 159 28.19 19.50 -9.74
CA SER A 159 29.58 19.11 -9.96
C SER A 159 29.89 18.56 -11.36
N ASP A 160 28.90 17.99 -12.05
CA ASP A 160 29.04 17.51 -13.43
C ASP A 160 28.95 18.66 -14.45
N ASP A 161 28.19 19.73 -14.15
CA ASP A 161 28.08 20.93 -15.00
C ASP A 161 29.38 21.77 -15.02
N PHE A 162 30.22 21.65 -13.97
CA PHE A 162 31.56 22.24 -13.91
C PHE A 162 32.64 21.47 -14.71
N ARG A 163 32.29 20.33 -15.35
CA ARG A 163 33.22 19.47 -16.10
C ARG A 163 33.06 19.51 -17.62
N ILE A 164 32.31 20.50 -18.16
CA ILE A 164 32.17 20.75 -19.60
C ILE A 164 32.93 22.01 -20.00
#